data_AF-A0A2T8I0T3-F1
#
_entry.id   AF-A0A2T8I0T3-F1
#
_cell.length_a   1.000
_cell.length_b   1.000
_cell.length_c   1.000
_cell.angle_alpha   90.00
_cell.angle_beta   90.00
_cell.angle_gamma   90.00
#
_symmetry.space_group_name_H-M   'P 1'
#
loop_
_entity.id
_entity.type
_entity.pdbx_description
1 polymer ?
#
loop_
_entity_poly.entity_id
_entity_poly.type
_entity_poly.pdbx_seq_one_letter_code
_entity_poly.pdbx_strand_id
1 'polypeptide(L)'
;MPSVSAFASSSSALLRGPPARVRRLLVAAATRAHSSAASRARGGLPLFHIPSLPSSKGEVVRIQGDEFWHMTRVLRLGVNDRVELFDGAGGLVEGSITKVDKGGTDVELLEDARLVAPQGIQWHVFAAFGTLKGGRADWLIEKCTELGACSVTPLLTERCHTIAENRVDRLQRLVLAAVKQCQRIHEMSLKPPIQIGNLLPVIMTDY
;
A
#
# COMPACT_ATOMS: atom_id res chain seq x y z
N MET A 1 -54.32 47.56 -1.99
CA MET A 1 -55.00 47.12 -0.75
C MET A 1 -55.05 45.60 -0.73
N PRO A 2 -54.75 44.95 0.42
CA PRO A 2 -53.38 44.48 0.63
C PRO A 2 -53.25 43.09 1.32
N SER A 3 -52.05 42.52 1.31
CA SER A 3 -51.36 41.97 2.50
C SER A 3 -49.86 42.03 2.18
N VAL A 4 -48.93 42.65 2.92
CA VAL A 4 -48.69 42.88 4.35
C VAL A 4 -48.57 41.58 5.16
N SER A 5 -47.34 41.08 5.26
CA SER A 5 -46.71 40.85 6.56
C SER A 5 -45.19 40.84 6.43
N ALA A 6 -44.57 41.87 7.00
CA ALA A 6 -43.20 41.84 7.47
C ALA A 6 -43.12 40.93 8.71
N PHE A 7 -41.97 40.32 8.99
CA PHE A 7 -41.37 40.35 10.33
C PHE A 7 -39.90 39.92 10.25
N ALA A 8 -39.02 40.85 10.60
CA ALA A 8 -37.64 40.57 10.96
C ALA A 8 -37.60 39.86 12.31
N SER A 9 -36.63 38.96 12.53
CA SER A 9 -36.10 38.68 13.86
C SER A 9 -34.64 38.28 13.76
N SER A 10 -33.84 38.97 14.57
CA SER A 10 -32.40 38.90 14.70
C SER A 10 -31.97 37.78 15.65
N SER A 11 -30.70 37.37 15.49
CA SER A 11 -29.72 37.18 16.57
C SER A 11 -29.39 35.76 17.05
N SER A 12 -28.09 35.66 17.38
CA SER A 12 -27.42 34.71 18.29
C SER A 12 -26.94 33.39 17.65
N ALA A 13 -25.69 33.26 17.22
CA ALA A 13 -24.41 33.22 17.94
C ALA A 13 -23.90 31.78 18.19
N LEU A 14 -22.57 31.69 18.21
CA LEU A 14 -21.72 30.64 18.80
C LEU A 14 -21.39 29.42 17.93
N LEU A 15 -20.25 29.55 17.25
CA LEU A 15 -19.03 28.75 17.50
C LEU A 15 -19.28 27.29 17.90
N ARG A 16 -19.11 26.37 16.95
CA ARG A 16 -18.55 25.04 17.24
C ARG A 16 -17.54 24.68 16.14
N GLY A 17 -16.27 24.75 16.52
CA GLY A 17 -15.14 24.33 15.70
C GLY A 17 -15.12 22.82 15.44
N PRO A 18 -14.19 22.35 14.59
CA PRO A 18 -14.11 20.95 14.20
C PRO A 18 -13.72 20.06 15.39
N PRO A 19 -14.26 18.83 15.51
CA PRO A 19 -13.86 17.93 16.58
C PRO A 19 -12.52 17.24 16.28
N ALA A 20 -11.73 17.12 17.35
CA ALA A 20 -10.72 16.12 17.66
C ALA A 20 -9.50 15.96 16.74
N ARG A 21 -8.40 16.56 17.20
CA ARG A 21 -7.00 16.21 16.91
C ARG A 21 -6.77 14.70 16.93
N VAL A 22 -6.53 14.11 15.76
CA VAL A 22 -5.77 12.84 15.67
C VAL A 22 -4.32 13.17 16.00
N ARG A 23 -3.82 12.71 17.15
CA ARG A 23 -2.41 12.79 17.50
C ARG A 23 -1.62 11.91 16.53
N ARG A 24 -1.07 12.55 15.49
CA ARG A 24 -0.09 11.95 14.58
C ARG A 24 1.23 11.82 15.34
N LEU A 25 1.45 10.67 15.96
CA LEU A 25 2.74 10.32 16.55
C LEU A 25 3.69 9.95 15.40
N LEU A 26 4.41 10.96 14.92
CA LEU A 26 5.52 10.78 13.99
C LEU A 26 6.71 10.29 14.83
N VAL A 27 6.92 8.98 14.88
CA VAL A 27 8.11 8.41 15.52
C VAL A 27 9.25 8.49 14.52
N ALA A 28 10.29 9.24 14.89
CA ALA A 28 11.52 9.38 14.12
C ALA A 28 12.17 8.02 13.89
N ALA A 29 12.75 7.84 12.70
CA ALA A 29 13.43 6.63 12.27
C ALA A 29 14.49 6.21 13.30
N ALA A 30 14.17 5.17 14.09
CA ALA A 30 15.12 4.57 15.02
C ALA A 30 16.15 3.76 14.24
N THR A 31 17.42 4.13 14.42
CA THR A 31 18.60 3.37 13.99
C THR A 31 18.56 1.95 14.53
N ARG A 32 18.61 0.97 13.61
CA ARG A 32 18.63 -0.47 13.91
C ARG A 32 19.90 -0.84 14.68
N ALA A 33 19.77 -1.44 15.86
CA ALA A 33 20.87 -2.08 16.59
C ALA A 33 20.47 -3.47 17.11
N HIS A 34 21.16 -4.50 16.56
CA HIS A 34 21.57 -5.84 17.07
C HIS A 34 20.57 -6.71 17.90
N SER A 35 20.45 -8.04 17.80
CA SER A 35 21.10 -9.12 17.01
C SER A 35 20.48 -10.48 17.40
N SER A 36 20.27 -11.42 16.48
CA SER A 36 20.51 -12.86 16.69
C SER A 36 20.72 -13.57 15.34
N ALA A 37 21.55 -14.61 15.36
CA ALA A 37 22.27 -15.12 14.21
C ALA A 37 21.45 -16.11 13.35
N ALA A 38 20.63 -15.60 12.41
CA ALA A 38 20.14 -16.37 11.26
C ALA A 38 19.55 -15.45 10.17
N SER A 39 20.41 -14.82 9.36
CA SER A 39 20.12 -14.42 7.96
C SER A 39 21.34 -13.66 7.42
N ARG A 40 22.40 -14.39 7.10
CA ARG A 40 23.59 -13.83 6.43
C ARG A 40 23.54 -14.17 4.94
N ALA A 41 22.63 -13.50 4.22
CA ALA A 41 22.70 -13.35 2.78
C ALA A 41 22.00 -12.04 2.35
N ARG A 42 22.72 -10.92 2.40
CA ARG A 42 22.40 -9.62 1.78
C ARG A 42 21.04 -8.98 2.13
N GLY A 43 20.95 -8.36 3.30
CA GLY A 43 20.04 -7.22 3.57
C GLY A 43 18.61 -7.57 3.96
N GLY A 44 18.25 -7.29 5.22
CA GLY A 44 16.86 -7.34 5.70
C GLY A 44 16.32 -8.73 6.03
N LEU A 45 15.16 -8.75 6.69
CA LEU A 45 14.36 -9.96 6.89
C LEU A 45 13.49 -10.19 5.65
N PRO A 46 13.10 -11.43 5.34
CA PRO A 46 12.12 -11.67 4.30
C PRO A 46 10.80 -10.95 4.59
N LEU A 47 10.29 -10.22 3.59
CA LEU A 47 9.12 -9.34 3.69
C LEU A 47 7.89 -9.98 3.01
N PHE A 48 6.77 -10.09 3.73
CA PHE A 48 5.54 -10.70 3.25
C PHE A 48 4.32 -9.79 3.41
N HIS A 49 3.44 -9.79 2.42
CA HIS A 49 2.26 -8.94 2.42
C HIS A 49 1.09 -9.63 3.13
N ILE A 50 0.45 -8.93 4.08
CA ILE A 50 -0.72 -9.39 4.81
C ILE A 50 -1.77 -8.26 4.81
N PRO A 51 -2.97 -8.44 4.21
CA PRO A 51 -3.95 -7.37 4.07
C PRO A 51 -4.46 -6.74 5.37
N SER A 52 -4.34 -7.46 6.49
CA SER A 52 -4.75 -7.00 7.81
C SER A 52 -3.67 -7.37 8.82
N LEU A 53 -2.91 -6.38 9.26
CA LEU A 53 -1.89 -6.55 10.29
C LEU A 53 -2.53 -6.48 11.70
N PRO A 54 -2.25 -7.46 12.58
CA PRO A 54 -2.48 -7.31 14.01
C PRO A 54 -1.65 -6.13 14.54
N SER A 55 -2.07 -5.56 15.65
CA SER A 55 -1.48 -4.30 16.16
C SER A 55 -0.54 -4.51 17.32
N SER A 56 -0.72 -5.56 18.11
CA SER A 56 -0.06 -5.73 19.41
C SER A 56 0.96 -6.85 19.40
N LYS A 57 2.06 -6.65 20.11
CA LYS A 57 3.04 -7.70 20.38
C LYS A 57 2.39 -8.95 20.97
N GLY A 58 2.81 -10.12 20.50
CA GLY A 58 2.31 -11.43 20.94
C GLY A 58 1.03 -11.89 20.23
N GLU A 59 0.39 -11.03 19.43
CA GLU A 59 -0.68 -11.48 18.54
C GLU A 59 -0.12 -12.41 17.45
N VAL A 60 -0.94 -13.36 17.02
CA VAL A 60 -0.56 -14.35 16.02
C VAL A 60 -1.37 -14.14 14.74
N VAL A 61 -0.68 -14.05 13.61
CA VAL A 61 -1.31 -14.05 12.29
C VAL A 61 -1.10 -15.40 11.61
N ARG A 62 -2.18 -15.93 11.03
CA ARG A 62 -2.14 -17.13 10.20
C ARG A 62 -1.92 -16.72 8.75
N ILE A 63 -0.83 -17.18 8.16
CA ILE A 63 -0.49 -16.95 6.75
C ILE A 63 -0.84 -18.20 5.93
N GLN A 64 -1.55 -18.01 4.82
CA GLN A 64 -2.03 -19.07 3.93
C GLN A 64 -1.80 -18.70 2.45
N GLY A 65 -2.14 -19.61 1.53
CA GLY A 65 -2.09 -19.35 0.09
C GLY A 65 -0.68 -19.09 -0.43
N ASP A 66 -0.56 -18.11 -1.32
CA ASP A 66 0.68 -17.82 -2.05
C ASP A 66 1.83 -17.41 -1.13
N GLU A 67 1.56 -16.60 -0.09
CA GLU A 67 2.59 -16.18 0.87
C GLU A 67 3.10 -17.36 1.70
N PHE A 68 2.19 -18.24 2.16
CA PHE A 68 2.58 -19.48 2.84
C PHE A 68 3.47 -20.38 1.96
N TRP A 69 3.12 -20.52 0.68
CA TRP A 69 3.92 -21.30 -0.26
C TRP A 69 5.29 -20.66 -0.49
N HIS A 70 5.34 -19.34 -0.63
CA HIS A 70 6.59 -18.60 -0.78
C HIS A 70 7.49 -18.77 0.45
N MET A 71 6.94 -18.64 1.66
CA MET A 71 7.67 -18.84 2.92
C MET A 71 8.28 -20.24 2.98
N THR A 72 7.48 -21.28 2.82
CA THR A 72 7.88 -22.66 3.17
C THR A 72 8.49 -23.46 2.03
N ARG A 73 8.16 -23.16 0.77
CA ARG A 73 8.64 -23.92 -0.39
C ARG A 73 9.75 -23.20 -1.14
N VAL A 74 9.63 -21.88 -1.32
CA VAL A 74 10.64 -21.09 -2.02
C VAL A 74 11.78 -20.73 -1.09
N LEU A 75 11.47 -20.04 0.01
CA LEU A 75 12.47 -19.59 0.97
C LEU A 75 12.83 -20.65 2.01
N ARG A 76 12.00 -21.69 2.13
CA ARG A 76 12.21 -22.84 3.04
C ARG A 76 12.29 -22.41 4.52
N LEU A 77 11.55 -21.37 4.87
CA LEU A 77 11.43 -20.89 6.25
C LEU A 77 10.68 -21.90 7.11
N GLY A 78 11.08 -22.01 8.37
CA GLY A 78 10.52 -22.89 9.38
C GLY A 78 10.32 -22.21 10.73
N VAL A 79 9.99 -23.01 11.74
CA VAL A 79 9.79 -22.52 13.11
C VAL A 79 11.05 -21.83 13.62
N ASN A 80 10.85 -20.69 14.30
CA ASN A 80 11.86 -19.75 14.80
C ASN A 80 12.52 -18.84 13.75
N ASP A 81 12.22 -18.97 12.45
CA ASP A 81 12.69 -17.99 11.47
C ASP A 81 11.93 -16.67 11.63
N ARG A 82 12.66 -15.56 11.49
CA ARG A 82 12.12 -14.20 11.59
C ARG A 82 11.73 -13.65 10.22
N VAL A 83 10.65 -12.89 10.19
CA VAL A 83 10.08 -12.28 8.98
C VAL A 83 9.56 -10.87 9.29
N GLU A 84 9.44 -10.04 8.27
CA GLU A 84 8.66 -8.80 8.35
C GLU A 84 7.32 -8.98 7.62
N LEU A 85 6.25 -8.47 8.22
CA LEU A 85 4.91 -8.44 7.64
C LEU A 85 4.52 -6.99 7.37
N PHE A 86 3.94 -6.72 6.20
CA PHE A 86 3.46 -5.38 5.82
C PHE A 86 2.07 -5.43 5.20
N ASP A 87 1.30 -4.33 5.29
CA ASP A 87 -0.09 -4.23 4.81
C ASP A 87 -0.27 -3.42 3.51
N GLY A 88 0.84 -2.94 2.93
CA GLY A 88 0.81 -2.08 1.74
C GLY A 88 0.36 -0.64 2.01
N ALA A 89 -0.08 -0.31 3.22
CA ALA A 89 -0.51 1.02 3.64
C ALA A 89 0.52 1.71 4.57
N GLY A 90 1.61 1.02 4.90
CA GLY A 90 2.70 1.52 5.76
C GLY A 90 2.76 0.83 7.11
N GLY A 91 1.81 -0.04 7.42
CA GLY A 91 1.91 -0.97 8.53
C GLY A 91 3.08 -1.93 8.29
N LEU A 92 3.92 -2.09 9.31
CA LEU A 92 5.07 -2.97 9.28
C LEU A 92 5.29 -3.55 10.68
N VAL A 93 5.59 -4.84 10.76
CA VAL A 93 5.90 -5.50 12.02
C VAL A 93 6.86 -6.65 11.82
N GLU A 94 7.75 -6.86 12.77
CA GLU A 94 8.59 -8.04 12.82
C GLU A 94 7.89 -9.19 13.55
N GLY A 95 7.96 -10.40 12.99
CA GLY A 95 7.37 -11.60 13.56
C GLY A 95 8.33 -12.80 13.56
N SER A 96 8.01 -13.81 14.36
CA SER A 96 8.66 -15.13 14.37
C SER A 96 7.66 -16.19 13.98
N ILE A 97 8.08 -17.12 13.11
CA ILE A 97 7.27 -18.29 12.80
C ILE A 97 7.22 -19.20 14.03
N THR A 98 6.02 -19.46 14.56
CA THR A 98 5.82 -20.33 15.74
C THR A 98 5.27 -21.70 15.37
N LYS A 99 4.60 -21.82 14.22
CA LYS A 99 4.05 -23.09 13.74
C LYS A 99 3.99 -23.14 12.23
N VAL A 100 4.27 -24.32 11.67
CA VAL A 100 4.08 -24.62 10.25
C VAL A 100 3.30 -25.94 10.14
N ASP A 101 2.21 -25.94 9.38
CA ASP A 101 1.47 -27.16 9.05
C ASP A 101 1.03 -27.17 7.59
N LYS A 102 0.21 -28.14 7.18
CA LYS A 102 -0.19 -28.31 5.77
C LYS A 102 -1.03 -27.15 5.22
N GLY A 103 -1.72 -26.42 6.09
CA GLY A 103 -2.68 -25.39 5.73
C GLY A 103 -2.20 -23.96 5.98
N GLY A 104 -0.94 -23.75 6.39
CA GLY A 104 -0.43 -22.41 6.66
C GLY A 104 0.70 -22.35 7.69
N THR A 105 1.10 -21.12 8.00
CA THR A 105 2.14 -20.78 8.96
C THR A 105 1.62 -19.75 9.95
N ASP A 106 1.88 -19.95 11.24
CA ASP A 106 1.55 -19.01 12.30
C ASP A 106 2.79 -18.13 12.56
N VAL A 107 2.59 -16.82 12.53
CA VAL A 107 3.63 -15.83 12.84
C VAL A 107 3.18 -15.03 14.04
N GLU A 108 3.95 -15.10 15.13
CA GLU A 108 3.75 -14.28 16.32
C GLU A 108 4.50 -12.95 16.19
N LEU A 109 3.81 -11.85 16.46
CA LEU A 109 4.39 -10.50 16.45
C LEU A 109 5.38 -10.32 17.60
N LEU A 110 6.59 -9.89 17.29
CA LEU A 110 7.66 -9.68 18.29
C LEU A 110 7.65 -8.27 18.89
N GLU A 111 6.95 -7.36 18.25
CA GLU A 111 6.77 -5.95 18.61
C GLU A 111 5.36 -5.46 18.22
N ASP A 112 4.96 -4.30 18.72
CA ASP A 112 3.73 -3.65 18.25
C ASP A 112 3.91 -3.21 16.80
N ALA A 113 2.87 -3.36 15.98
CA ALA A 113 2.93 -2.94 14.60
C ALA A 113 3.12 -1.42 14.52
N ARG A 114 4.09 -0.99 13.71
CA ARG A 114 4.37 0.42 13.48
C ARG A 114 3.69 0.88 12.19
N LEU A 115 3.19 2.11 12.22
CA LEU A 115 2.72 2.80 11.02
C LEU A 115 3.79 3.75 10.50
N VAL A 116 4.39 3.39 9.37
CA VAL A 116 5.39 4.20 8.69
C VAL A 116 4.68 5.11 7.69
N ALA A 117 4.98 6.41 7.72
CA ALA A 117 4.46 7.34 6.73
C ALA A 117 5.27 7.25 5.43
N PRO A 118 4.65 7.46 4.24
CA PRO A 118 5.38 7.58 3.00
C PRO A 118 6.45 8.67 3.10
N GLN A 119 7.67 8.38 2.65
CA GLN A 119 8.78 9.33 2.63
C GLN A 119 9.07 9.82 1.21
N GLY A 120 9.63 11.03 1.10
CA GLY A 120 10.02 11.62 -0.17
C GLY A 120 8.86 12.15 -1.02
N ILE A 121 9.18 12.52 -2.27
CA ILE A 121 8.23 13.10 -3.21
C ILE A 121 7.20 12.04 -3.64
N GLN A 122 5.92 12.36 -3.50
CA GLN A 122 4.80 11.50 -3.88
C GLN A 122 4.36 11.78 -5.32
N TRP A 123 5.17 11.33 -6.27
CA TRP A 123 4.91 11.46 -7.70
C TRP A 123 3.83 10.51 -8.20
N HIS A 124 2.86 11.09 -8.90
CA HIS A 124 1.81 10.41 -9.64
C HIS A 124 2.20 10.31 -11.11
N VAL A 125 2.11 9.11 -11.67
CA VAL A 125 2.48 8.85 -13.06
C VAL A 125 1.23 8.69 -13.92
N PHE A 126 1.03 9.64 -14.83
CA PHE A 126 0.07 9.48 -15.92
C PHE A 126 0.81 8.93 -17.14
N ALA A 127 0.38 7.78 -17.65
CA ALA A 127 1.05 7.14 -18.79
C ALA A 127 0.04 6.66 -19.82
N ALA A 128 0.28 6.99 -21.09
CA ALA A 128 -0.56 6.53 -22.20
C ALA A 128 -0.29 5.06 -22.51
N PHE A 129 -1.14 4.19 -21.99
CA PHE A 129 -1.12 2.77 -22.29
C PHE A 129 -2.49 2.15 -22.06
N GLY A 130 -2.77 1.08 -22.81
CA GLY A 130 -3.89 0.20 -22.53
C GLY A 130 -3.50 -1.27 -22.70
N THR A 131 -3.04 -1.63 -23.91
CA THR A 131 -2.23 -2.83 -24.09
C THR A 131 -0.95 -2.45 -24.83
N LEU A 132 0.20 -2.70 -24.20
CA LEU A 132 1.49 -2.54 -24.87
C LEU A 132 2.01 -3.91 -25.27
N LYS A 133 2.40 -4.05 -26.55
CA LYS A 133 3.00 -5.27 -27.08
C LYS A 133 4.28 -5.62 -26.30
N GLY A 134 4.58 -6.91 -26.22
CA GLY A 134 5.83 -7.40 -25.65
C GLY A 134 6.01 -7.16 -24.15
N GLY A 135 4.93 -7.09 -23.38
CA GLY A 135 5.02 -6.95 -21.92
C GLY A 135 5.43 -5.56 -21.41
N ARG A 136 5.50 -4.55 -22.28
CA ARG A 136 5.95 -3.20 -21.88
C ARG A 136 5.05 -2.53 -20.83
N ALA A 137 3.77 -2.87 -20.80
CA ALA A 137 2.88 -2.37 -19.74
C ALA A 137 3.23 -2.99 -18.37
N ASP A 138 3.66 -4.25 -18.36
CA ASP A 138 4.09 -4.93 -17.15
C ASP A 138 5.40 -4.31 -16.64
N TRP A 139 6.35 -4.11 -17.56
CA TRP A 139 7.61 -3.41 -17.28
C TRP A 139 7.39 -1.99 -16.74
N LEU A 140 6.46 -1.23 -17.34
CA LEU A 140 6.12 0.11 -16.87
C LEU A 140 5.62 0.08 -15.42
N ILE A 141 4.68 -0.82 -15.09
CA ILE A 141 4.14 -0.94 -13.73
C ILE A 141 5.20 -1.36 -12.73
N GLU A 142 6.05 -2.33 -13.10
CA GLU A 142 7.19 -2.75 -12.30
C GLU A 142 8.12 -1.56 -12.00
N LYS A 143 8.54 -0.81 -13.04
CA LYS A 143 9.48 0.30 -12.87
C LYS A 143 8.90 1.51 -12.16
N CYS A 144 7.63 1.84 -12.40
CA CYS A 144 6.96 2.87 -11.61
C CYS A 144 6.95 2.49 -10.11
N THR A 145 6.69 1.22 -9.80
CA THR A 145 6.65 0.73 -8.42
C THR A 145 8.04 0.79 -7.77
N GLU A 146 9.07 0.26 -8.46
CA GLU A 146 10.47 0.22 -8.00
C GLU A 146 11.06 1.62 -7.80
N LEU A 147 10.77 2.55 -8.71
CA LEU A 147 11.31 3.91 -8.62
C LEU A 147 10.60 4.76 -7.55
N GLY A 148 9.48 4.30 -7.00
CA GLY A 148 8.82 4.95 -5.88
C GLY A 148 7.55 5.73 -6.23
N ALA A 149 6.93 5.50 -7.39
CA ALA A 149 5.68 6.19 -7.74
C ALA A 149 4.60 5.89 -6.68
N CYS A 150 3.82 6.89 -6.29
CA CYS A 150 2.70 6.70 -5.35
C CYS A 150 1.49 6.10 -6.07
N SER A 151 1.34 6.41 -7.36
CA SER A 151 0.26 5.90 -8.18
C SER A 151 0.55 5.99 -9.67
N VAL A 152 -0.14 5.15 -10.43
CA VAL A 152 -0.17 5.18 -11.89
C VAL A 152 -1.62 5.28 -12.35
N THR A 153 -1.90 6.24 -13.22
CA THR A 153 -3.17 6.33 -13.97
C THR A 153 -2.92 6.02 -15.44
N PRO A 154 -3.51 4.94 -15.98
CA PRO A 154 -3.47 4.69 -17.42
C PRO A 154 -4.26 5.74 -18.19
N LEU A 155 -3.66 6.33 -19.23
CA LEU A 155 -4.31 7.24 -20.16
C LEU A 155 -4.72 6.50 -21.43
N LEU A 156 -6.01 6.54 -21.72
CA LEU A 156 -6.61 6.02 -22.95
C LEU A 156 -6.51 7.09 -24.03
N THR A 157 -6.11 6.69 -25.23
CA THR A 157 -5.84 7.56 -26.38
C THR A 157 -6.53 7.03 -27.63
N GLU A 158 -6.51 7.80 -28.71
CA GLU A 158 -7.11 7.41 -30.01
C GLU A 158 -6.57 6.08 -30.56
N ARG A 159 -5.35 5.67 -30.20
CA ARG A 159 -4.80 4.39 -30.65
C ARG A 159 -4.90 3.29 -29.60
N CYS A 160 -5.44 3.62 -28.43
CA CYS A 160 -5.50 2.73 -27.28
C CYS A 160 -6.67 3.12 -26.35
N HIS A 161 -7.88 2.71 -26.72
CA HIS A 161 -9.11 3.18 -26.10
C HIS A 161 -9.57 2.39 -24.87
N THR A 162 -9.02 1.21 -24.61
CA THR A 162 -9.47 0.36 -23.50
C THR A 162 -8.33 -0.41 -22.83
N ILE A 163 -8.56 -0.77 -21.57
CA ILE A 163 -7.83 -1.79 -20.82
C ILE A 163 -8.84 -2.87 -20.47
N ALA A 164 -8.54 -4.13 -20.82
CA ALA A 164 -9.41 -5.24 -20.43
C ALA A 164 -9.35 -5.46 -18.91
N GLU A 165 -10.47 -5.82 -18.27
CA GLU A 165 -10.55 -5.99 -16.81
C GLU A 165 -9.54 -7.01 -16.27
N ASN A 166 -9.39 -8.16 -16.95
CA ASN A 166 -8.40 -9.17 -16.61
C ASN A 166 -6.94 -8.66 -16.64
N ARG A 167 -6.69 -7.55 -17.34
CA ARG A 167 -5.38 -6.89 -17.36
C ARG A 167 -5.17 -6.10 -16.08
N VAL A 168 -6.20 -5.48 -15.51
CA VAL A 168 -6.10 -4.70 -14.27
C VAL A 168 -5.63 -5.60 -13.12
N ASP A 169 -6.24 -6.78 -12.95
CA ASP A 169 -5.82 -7.75 -11.93
C ASP A 169 -4.36 -8.19 -12.10
N ARG A 170 -3.93 -8.39 -13.35
CA ARG A 170 -2.53 -8.72 -13.66
C ARG A 170 -1.60 -7.58 -13.25
N LEU A 171 -1.95 -6.34 -13.56
CA LEU A 171 -1.13 -5.17 -13.20
C LEU A 171 -1.05 -4.99 -11.68
N GLN A 172 -2.15 -5.22 -10.94
CA GLN A 172 -2.15 -5.20 -9.47
C GLN A 172 -1.22 -6.26 -8.88
N ARG A 173 -1.24 -7.50 -9.40
CA ARG A 173 -0.29 -8.54 -8.97
C ARG A 173 1.16 -8.16 -9.25
N LEU A 174 1.43 -7.46 -10.36
CA LEU A 174 2.76 -6.95 -10.68
C LEU A 174 3.21 -5.84 -9.72
N VAL A 175 2.29 -4.95 -9.29
CA VAL A 175 2.58 -3.98 -8.24
C VAL A 175 3.04 -4.71 -6.97
N LEU A 176 2.24 -5.66 -6.47
CA LEU A 176 2.57 -6.38 -5.25
C LEU A 176 3.90 -7.13 -5.35
N ALA A 177 4.15 -7.79 -6.49
CA ALA A 177 5.42 -8.47 -6.75
C ALA A 177 6.61 -7.50 -6.74
N ALA A 178 6.48 -6.34 -7.39
CA ALA A 178 7.51 -5.31 -7.45
C ALA A 178 7.75 -4.67 -6.07
N VAL A 179 6.70 -4.38 -5.30
CA VAL A 179 6.79 -3.88 -3.91
C VAL A 179 7.64 -4.80 -3.04
N LYS A 180 7.38 -6.11 -3.10
CA LYS A 180 8.16 -7.12 -2.37
C LYS A 180 9.61 -7.19 -2.85
N GLN A 181 9.82 -7.15 -4.16
CA GLN A 181 11.16 -7.23 -4.74
C GLN A 181 12.02 -6.02 -4.35
N CYS A 182 11.45 -4.82 -4.38
CA CYS A 182 12.15 -3.58 -4.02
C CYS A 182 12.10 -3.25 -2.51
N GLN A 183 11.54 -4.15 -1.69
CA GLN A 183 11.44 -4.02 -0.23
C GLN A 183 10.69 -2.74 0.21
N ARG A 184 9.70 -2.34 -0.57
CA ARG A 184 8.79 -1.24 -0.24
C ARG A 184 7.64 -1.76 0.61
N ILE A 185 7.10 -0.92 1.49
CA ILE A 185 5.97 -1.25 2.38
C ILE A 185 4.68 -0.51 2.06
N HIS A 186 4.76 0.46 1.15
CA HIS A 186 3.61 1.17 0.59
C HIS A 186 3.37 0.69 -0.84
N GLU A 187 2.18 0.16 -1.12
CA GLU A 187 1.80 -0.20 -2.47
C GLU A 187 1.59 1.03 -3.35
N MET A 188 1.93 0.89 -4.63
CA MET A 188 1.58 1.89 -5.63
C MET A 188 0.11 1.72 -6.02
N SER A 189 -0.69 2.78 -5.90
CA SER A 189 -2.10 2.71 -6.30
C SER A 189 -2.23 2.73 -7.83
N LEU A 190 -2.82 1.67 -8.40
CA LEU A 190 -3.24 1.66 -9.80
C LEU A 190 -4.63 2.30 -9.89
N LYS A 191 -4.71 3.51 -10.45
CA LYS A 191 -5.97 4.24 -10.61
C LYS A 191 -6.76 3.73 -11.83
N PRO A 192 -8.09 3.95 -11.85
CA PRO A 192 -8.89 3.64 -13.03
C PRO A 192 -8.36 4.35 -14.28
N PRO A 193 -8.43 3.71 -15.46
CA PRO A 193 -8.04 4.34 -16.71
C PRO A 193 -8.91 5.58 -17.02
N ILE A 194 -8.31 6.64 -17.54
CA ILE A 194 -9.04 7.85 -17.97
C ILE A 194 -8.74 8.18 -19.43
N GLN A 195 -9.66 8.86 -20.10
CA GLN A 195 -9.38 9.40 -21.44
C GLN A 195 -8.38 10.56 -21.34
N ILE A 196 -7.46 10.66 -22.29
CA ILE A 196 -6.42 11.71 -22.30
C ILE A 196 -7.01 13.13 -22.27
N GLY A 197 -8.19 13.35 -22.87
CA GLY A 197 -8.89 14.63 -22.82
C GLY A 197 -9.33 15.05 -21.40
N ASN A 198 -9.47 14.10 -20.48
CA ASN A 198 -9.85 14.34 -19.09
C ASN A 198 -8.63 14.54 -18.17
N LEU A 199 -7.41 14.51 -18.70
CA LEU A 199 -6.19 14.62 -17.90
C LEU A 199 -6.05 15.99 -17.21
N LEU A 200 -6.23 17.09 -17.96
CA LEU A 200 -6.03 18.44 -17.43
C LEU A 200 -6.95 18.76 -16.24
N PRO A 201 -8.27 18.47 -16.30
CA PRO A 201 -9.14 18.66 -15.14
C PRO A 201 -8.69 17.89 -13.89
N VAL A 202 -8.23 16.65 -14.05
CA VAL A 202 -7.76 15.81 -12.92
C VAL A 202 -6.53 16.42 -12.27
N ILE A 203 -5.51 16.79 -13.07
CA ILE A 203 -4.27 17.36 -12.53
C ILE A 203 -4.53 18.70 -11.84
N MET A 204 -5.42 19.54 -12.37
CA MET A 204 -5.74 20.85 -11.79
C MET A 204 -6.57 20.81 -10.51
N THR A 205 -7.19 19.67 -10.20
CA THR A 205 -8.06 19.51 -9.01
C THR A 205 -7.34 18.81 -7.87
N ASP A 206 -6.46 17.87 -8.19
CA ASP A 206 -5.81 16.99 -7.21
C ASP A 206 -4.43 17.50 -6.73
N TYR A 207 -3.87 18.54 -7.34
CA TYR A 207 -2.53 19.10 -7.05
C TYR A 207 -2.51 20.62 -7.15
#